data_AF-A0AAV1JNP3-F1
#
_entry.id   AF-A0AAV1JNP3-F1
#
_cell.length_a   1.000
_cell.length_b   1.000
_cell.length_c   1.000
_cell.angle_alpha   90.00
_cell.angle_beta   90.00
_cell.angle_gamma   90.00
#
_symmetry.space_group_name_H-M   'P 1'
#
loop_
_entity.id
_entity.type
_entity.pdbx_description
1 polymer ?
#
loop_
_entity_poly.entity_id
_entity_poly.type
_entity_poly.pdbx_seq_one_letter_code
_entity_poly.pdbx_strand_id
1 'polypeptide(L)'
;EIDELQDIRLTLLHKQQSEKRQKQISRTGKKLAKLWACKKADMERKIDTIRRTRDREMRKLKALHNMGGRVGLVEAQRAARGAGAPTAAATDPTSDLHAPRARHGYQARRKHAEIVYDPSLLLLEDHMVVAQPPTWLDQCGQNLNRSCSGHHLPRDTTQLCERETKWSEQFLENLHNDLKKARLGAAAFSAGPLRVLKPRCLAVTPRPSTPVVEAVPEEDEASHQAALTLQKIIRGRAVQNLMYEGRTRAAELTEELKTTHGLQKEDRARIAREEAKARDHNALRTEAEQKDDAISALVEELCGGAVSAALDFLEKELRRLREERRHHAFILIALREKTMREAAEAGRRQKEEQRRKEHDEMFKQASERRKR
;
A
#
# COMPACT_ATOMS: atom_id res chain seq x y z
N GLU A 1 -63.48 70.05 -35.53
CA GLU A 1 -64.19 69.38 -34.41
C GLU A 1 -64.00 67.86 -34.39
N ILE A 2 -64.47 67.09 -35.38
CA ILE A 2 -64.27 65.62 -35.40
C ILE A 2 -62.78 65.25 -35.46
N ASP A 3 -62.01 65.88 -36.34
CA ASP A 3 -60.58 65.58 -36.51
C ASP A 3 -59.76 65.99 -35.28
N GLU A 4 -60.09 67.13 -34.65
CA GLU A 4 -59.43 67.60 -33.41
C GLU A 4 -59.67 66.63 -32.25
N LEU A 5 -60.89 66.07 -32.15
CA LEU A 5 -61.20 65.02 -31.16
C LEU A 5 -60.45 63.72 -31.45
N GLN A 6 -60.25 63.37 -32.73
CA GLN A 6 -59.45 62.22 -33.12
C GLN A 6 -57.96 62.42 -32.81
N ASP A 7 -57.42 63.61 -33.03
CA ASP A 7 -56.04 63.96 -32.71
C ASP A 7 -55.77 63.93 -31.20
N ILE A 8 -56.69 64.49 -30.40
CA ILE A 8 -56.63 64.39 -28.93
C ILE A 8 -56.67 62.91 -28.50
N ARG A 9 -57.52 62.08 -29.13
CA ARG A 9 -57.60 60.65 -28.82
C ARG A 9 -56.33 59.88 -29.19
N LEU A 10 -55.72 60.19 -30.34
CA LEU A 10 -54.48 59.59 -30.81
C LEU A 10 -53.30 59.96 -29.91
N THR A 11 -53.17 61.22 -29.52
CA THR A 11 -52.12 61.66 -28.60
C THR A 11 -52.25 61.00 -27.22
N LEU A 12 -53.47 60.82 -26.73
CA LEU A 12 -53.75 60.11 -25.47
C LEU A 12 -53.42 58.62 -25.58
N LEU A 13 -53.74 57.97 -26.70
CA LEU A 13 -53.36 56.58 -26.99
C LEU A 13 -51.85 56.39 -27.05
N HIS A 14 -51.11 57.28 -27.72
CA HIS A 14 -49.65 57.23 -27.76
C HIS A 14 -49.04 57.39 -26.38
N LYS A 15 -49.57 58.30 -25.54
CA LYS A 15 -49.15 58.45 -24.13
C LYS A 15 -49.42 57.17 -23.33
N GLN A 16 -50.61 56.57 -23.47
CA GLN A 16 -50.92 55.30 -22.80
C GLN A 16 -50.01 54.16 -23.27
N GLN A 17 -49.67 54.12 -24.57
CA GLN A 17 -48.79 53.10 -25.12
C GLN A 17 -47.35 53.27 -24.64
N SER A 18 -46.84 54.51 -24.56
CA SER A 18 -45.49 54.79 -24.04
C SER A 18 -45.38 54.45 -22.55
N GLU A 19 -46.39 54.80 -21.74
CA GLU A 19 -46.45 54.41 -20.34
C GLU A 19 -46.49 52.88 -20.17
N LYS A 20 -47.28 52.18 -20.98
CA LYS A 20 -47.32 50.70 -20.97
C LYS A 20 -45.95 50.12 -21.30
N ARG A 21 -45.26 50.65 -22.32
CA ARG A 21 -43.89 50.23 -22.69
C ARG A 21 -42.90 50.50 -21.56
N GLN A 22 -42.93 51.68 -20.94
CA GLN A 22 -42.07 52.00 -19.79
C GLN A 22 -42.34 51.10 -18.58
N LYS A 23 -43.62 50.82 -18.28
CA LYS A 23 -44.02 49.87 -17.24
C LYS A 23 -43.52 48.45 -17.57
N GLN A 24 -43.55 48.04 -18.83
CA GLN A 24 -43.02 46.75 -19.27
C GLN A 24 -41.49 46.69 -19.15
N ILE A 25 -40.77 47.70 -19.64
CA ILE A 25 -39.31 47.81 -19.58
C ILE A 25 -38.81 47.86 -18.13
N SER A 26 -39.48 48.60 -17.25
CA SER A 26 -39.11 48.64 -15.82
C SER A 26 -39.37 47.30 -15.13
N ARG A 27 -40.45 46.58 -15.50
CA ARG A 27 -40.72 45.22 -15.00
C ARG A 27 -39.68 44.22 -15.49
N THR A 28 -39.31 44.25 -16.77
CA THR A 28 -38.26 43.37 -17.31
C THR A 28 -36.89 43.69 -16.70
N GLY A 29 -36.55 44.96 -16.56
CA GLY A 29 -35.34 45.41 -15.88
C GLY A 29 -35.24 44.91 -14.43
N LYS A 30 -36.33 45.01 -13.64
CA LYS A 30 -36.38 44.45 -12.28
C LYS A 30 -36.21 42.92 -12.26
N LYS A 31 -36.79 42.19 -13.22
CA LYS A 31 -36.60 40.73 -13.32
C LYS A 31 -35.16 40.36 -13.65
N LEU A 32 -34.54 41.08 -14.60
CA LEU A 32 -33.14 40.87 -14.97
C LEU A 32 -32.18 41.19 -13.82
N ALA A 33 -32.43 42.28 -13.08
CA ALA A 33 -31.64 42.63 -11.90
C ALA A 33 -31.71 41.54 -10.82
N LYS A 34 -32.89 40.98 -10.56
CA LYS A 34 -33.06 39.84 -9.63
C LYS A 34 -32.30 38.61 -10.11
N LEU A 35 -32.44 38.24 -11.39
CA LEU A 35 -31.72 37.11 -11.97
C LEU A 35 -30.20 37.30 -11.88
N TRP A 36 -29.72 38.50 -12.19
CA TRP A 36 -28.31 38.85 -12.08
C TRP A 36 -27.80 38.74 -10.63
N ALA A 37 -28.56 39.25 -9.65
CA ALA A 37 -28.21 39.14 -8.24
C ALA A 37 -28.12 37.67 -7.79
N CYS A 38 -29.08 36.82 -8.18
CA CYS A 38 -29.01 35.38 -7.89
C CYS A 38 -27.78 34.72 -8.52
N LYS A 39 -27.51 35.00 -9.81
CA LYS A 39 -26.34 34.44 -10.51
C LYS A 39 -25.02 34.94 -9.92
N LYS A 40 -24.95 36.20 -9.49
CA LYS A 40 -23.79 36.77 -8.81
C LYS A 40 -23.55 36.07 -7.46
N ALA A 41 -24.59 35.87 -6.65
CA ALA A 41 -24.47 35.14 -5.39
C ALA A 41 -23.99 33.70 -5.60
N ASP A 42 -24.49 33.00 -6.63
CA ASP A 42 -24.02 31.65 -6.97
C ASP A 42 -22.54 31.65 -7.39
N MET A 43 -22.11 32.65 -8.16
CA MET A 43 -20.71 32.84 -8.54
C MET A 43 -19.83 33.11 -7.31
N GLU A 44 -20.27 33.97 -6.40
CA GLU A 44 -19.55 34.29 -5.16
C GLU A 44 -19.39 33.04 -4.27
N ARG A 45 -20.44 32.22 -4.13
CA ARG A 45 -20.34 30.93 -3.42
C ARG A 45 -19.29 30.01 -4.05
N LYS A 46 -19.23 29.95 -5.38
CA LYS A 46 -18.20 29.17 -6.10
C LYS A 46 -16.80 29.71 -5.82
N ILE A 47 -16.62 31.02 -5.85
CA ILE A 47 -15.35 31.69 -5.52
C ILE A 47 -14.94 31.38 -4.07
N ASP A 48 -15.88 31.39 -3.12
CA ASP A 48 -15.59 31.05 -1.73
C ASP A 48 -15.15 29.60 -1.55
N THR A 49 -15.78 28.65 -2.25
CA THR A 49 -15.28 27.26 -2.28
C THR A 49 -13.86 27.18 -2.83
N ILE A 50 -13.55 27.91 -3.91
CA ILE A 50 -12.20 27.94 -4.49
C ILE A 50 -11.18 28.54 -3.52
N ARG A 51 -11.54 29.59 -2.80
CA ARG A 51 -10.67 30.20 -1.77
C ARG A 51 -10.41 29.23 -0.62
N ARG A 52 -11.46 28.56 -0.13
CA ARG A 52 -11.33 27.55 0.94
C ARG A 52 -10.48 26.35 0.53
N THR A 53 -10.63 25.86 -0.71
CA THR A 53 -9.80 24.76 -1.22
C THR A 53 -8.35 25.20 -1.36
N ARG A 54 -8.10 26.37 -1.96
CA ARG A 54 -6.76 26.96 -2.04
C ARG A 54 -6.12 27.07 -0.66
N ASP A 55 -6.81 27.64 0.32
CA ASP A 55 -6.24 27.86 1.67
C ASP A 55 -6.00 26.53 2.42
N ARG A 56 -6.82 25.50 2.14
CA ARG A 56 -6.58 24.14 2.63
C ARG A 56 -5.33 23.53 2.00
N GLU A 57 -5.18 23.62 0.68
CA GLU A 57 -4.02 23.07 -0.03
C GLU A 57 -2.73 23.82 0.32
N MET A 58 -2.77 25.14 0.44
CA MET A 58 -1.62 25.94 0.91
C MET A 58 -1.20 25.56 2.33
N ARG A 59 -2.15 25.28 3.23
CA ARG A 59 -1.82 24.79 4.58
C ARG A 59 -1.20 23.39 4.55
N LYS A 60 -1.71 22.48 3.72
CA LYS A 60 -1.12 21.15 3.54
C LYS A 60 0.30 21.23 2.99
N LEU A 61 0.53 22.06 1.98
CA LEU A 61 1.85 22.25 1.37
C LEU A 61 2.85 22.86 2.36
N LYS A 62 2.45 23.90 3.11
CA LYS A 62 3.29 24.48 4.17
C LYS A 62 3.63 23.45 5.25
N ALA A 63 2.65 22.65 5.69
CA ALA A 63 2.89 21.59 6.65
C ALA A 63 3.84 20.52 6.11
N LEU A 64 3.67 20.08 4.86
CA LEU A 64 4.60 19.13 4.22
C LEU A 64 6.02 19.69 4.13
N HIS A 65 6.17 20.94 3.71
CA HIS A 65 7.49 21.57 3.58
C HIS A 65 8.19 21.70 4.94
N ASN A 66 7.48 22.18 5.97
CA ASN A 66 8.03 22.33 7.31
C ASN A 66 8.46 21.00 7.94
N MET A 67 7.81 19.89 7.54
CA MET A 67 8.11 18.55 8.01
C MET A 67 9.15 17.83 7.14
N GLY A 68 9.93 18.52 6.31
CA GLY A 68 10.96 17.88 5.46
C GLY A 68 10.38 17.07 4.30
N GLY A 69 9.21 17.46 3.80
CA GLY A 69 8.53 16.82 2.67
C GLY A 69 7.81 15.52 3.04
N ARG A 70 7.70 14.61 2.08
CA ARG A 70 6.93 13.36 2.25
C ARG A 70 7.62 12.38 3.21
N VAL A 71 8.95 12.40 3.27
CA VAL A 71 9.74 11.52 4.14
C VAL A 71 9.49 11.87 5.60
N GLY A 72 9.65 13.13 5.99
CA GLY A 72 9.42 13.51 7.39
C GLY A 72 7.94 13.47 7.80
N LEU A 73 6.98 13.58 6.86
CA LEU A 73 5.57 13.25 7.17
C LEU A 73 5.40 11.78 7.58
N VAL A 74 6.05 10.85 6.87
CA VAL A 74 5.99 9.42 7.18
C VAL A 74 6.69 9.12 8.51
N GLU A 75 7.81 9.77 8.78
CA GLU A 75 8.51 9.66 10.07
C GLU A 75 7.65 10.18 11.22
N ALA A 76 6.99 11.34 11.06
CA ALA A 76 6.05 11.85 12.05
C ALA A 76 4.88 10.90 12.29
N GLN A 77 4.35 10.26 11.24
CA GLN A 77 3.31 9.24 11.38
C GLN A 77 3.79 7.97 12.10
N ARG A 78 5.04 7.56 11.89
CA ARG A 78 5.66 6.44 12.62
C ARG A 78 5.90 6.81 14.08
N ALA A 79 6.35 8.03 14.34
CA ALA A 79 6.55 8.57 15.69
C ALA A 79 5.24 8.59 16.49
N ALA A 80 4.15 9.08 15.89
CA ALA A 80 2.79 9.04 16.44
C ALA A 80 2.32 7.61 16.81
N ARG A 81 2.78 6.59 16.08
CA ARG A 81 2.48 5.17 16.35
C ARG A 81 3.44 4.50 17.34
N GLY A 82 4.33 5.27 17.98
CA GLY A 82 5.20 4.79 19.05
C GLY A 82 6.61 4.37 18.63
N ALA A 83 7.02 4.65 17.39
CA ALA A 83 8.37 4.40 16.89
C ALA A 83 9.31 5.63 17.02
N GLY A 84 8.83 6.72 17.63
CA GLY A 84 9.59 7.96 17.80
C GLY A 84 10.39 7.99 19.10
N ALA A 85 11.31 8.94 19.22
CA ALA A 85 12.07 9.15 20.45
C ALA A 85 11.13 9.62 21.59
N PRO A 86 10.98 8.86 22.68
CA PRO A 86 10.05 9.19 23.75
C PRO A 86 10.46 10.48 24.50
N THR A 87 11.75 10.78 24.54
CA THR A 87 12.31 12.00 25.15
C THR A 87 11.86 13.26 24.42
N ALA A 88 11.91 13.27 23.09
CA ALA A 88 11.45 14.39 22.26
C ALA A 88 9.92 14.56 22.34
N ALA A 89 9.17 13.46 22.41
CA ALA A 89 7.72 13.50 22.60
C ALA A 89 7.32 14.04 23.97
N ALA A 90 8.10 13.78 25.02
CA ALA A 90 7.85 14.29 26.36
C ALA A 90 8.01 15.81 26.49
N THR A 91 8.86 16.42 25.66
CA THR A 91 9.08 17.87 25.67
C THR A 91 8.02 18.66 24.89
N ASP A 92 7.33 18.04 23.92
CA ASP A 92 6.33 18.71 23.09
C ASP A 92 4.91 18.50 23.64
N PRO A 93 4.21 19.53 24.14
CA PRO A 93 2.85 19.41 24.68
C PRO A 93 1.81 19.05 23.62
N THR A 94 2.13 19.22 22.34
CA THR A 94 1.26 18.81 21.22
C THR A 94 1.51 17.38 20.76
N SER A 95 2.48 16.69 21.38
CA SER A 95 2.79 15.30 21.07
C SER A 95 1.63 14.38 21.44
N ASP A 96 1.56 13.23 20.78
CA ASP A 96 0.57 12.22 21.14
C ASP A 96 0.74 11.76 22.58
N LEU A 97 1.94 11.83 23.19
CA LEU A 97 2.17 11.42 24.57
C LEU A 97 1.32 12.22 25.55
N HIS A 98 1.27 13.55 25.37
CA HIS A 98 0.47 14.47 26.20
C HIS A 98 -0.97 14.60 25.72
N ALA A 99 -1.20 14.69 24.40
CA ALA A 99 -2.49 14.95 23.78
C ALA A 99 -2.85 13.90 22.71
N PRO A 100 -3.33 12.70 23.09
CA PRO A 100 -3.71 11.64 22.15
C PRO A 100 -4.74 12.09 21.13
N ARG A 101 -4.46 11.89 19.83
CA ARG A 101 -5.47 12.10 18.78
C ARG A 101 -6.30 10.83 18.59
N ALA A 102 -7.63 10.95 18.70
CA ALA A 102 -8.58 9.83 18.61
C ALA A 102 -8.40 8.92 17.37
N ARG A 103 -7.98 9.49 16.24
CA ARG A 103 -7.73 8.75 14.98
C ARG A 103 -6.58 7.74 15.04
N HIS A 104 -5.66 7.85 16.01
CA HIS A 104 -4.52 6.92 16.16
C HIS A 104 -4.89 5.68 16.97
N GLY A 105 -6.16 5.57 17.39
CA GLY A 105 -6.66 4.47 18.21
C GLY A 105 -6.16 4.54 19.65
N TYR A 106 -6.70 3.65 20.48
CA TYR A 106 -6.25 3.54 21.86
C TYR A 106 -4.97 2.69 21.90
N GLN A 107 -3.82 3.32 22.15
CA GLN A 107 -2.55 2.61 22.29
C GLN A 107 -2.60 1.70 23.52
N ALA A 108 -2.25 0.43 23.38
CA ALA A 108 -2.27 -0.55 24.49
C ALA A 108 -1.44 -0.09 25.71
N ARG A 109 -0.38 0.70 25.47
CA ARG A 109 0.46 1.33 26.51
C ARG A 109 -0.26 2.37 27.37
N ARG A 110 -1.40 2.89 26.91
CA ARG A 110 -2.25 3.85 27.63
C ARG A 110 -3.41 3.19 28.34
N LYS A 111 -3.57 1.86 28.22
CA LYS A 111 -4.40 1.13 29.18
C LYS A 111 -3.76 1.41 30.52
N HIS A 112 -4.36 2.30 31.28
CA HIS A 112 -4.23 2.24 32.72
C HIS A 112 -4.70 0.82 33.03
N ALA A 113 -3.76 -0.08 33.36
CA ALA A 113 -4.18 -1.21 34.15
C ALA A 113 -4.93 -0.56 35.32
N GLU A 114 -6.19 -0.93 35.53
CA GLU A 114 -6.76 -0.70 36.85
C GLU A 114 -5.79 -1.41 37.79
N ILE A 115 -4.94 -0.62 38.45
CA ILE A 115 -4.08 -1.13 39.50
C ILE A 115 -5.07 -1.35 40.63
N VAL A 116 -5.72 -2.51 40.60
CA VAL A 116 -6.49 -3.01 41.73
C VAL A 116 -5.46 -3.28 42.79
N TYR A 117 -5.26 -2.29 43.66
CA TYR A 117 -4.39 -2.45 44.81
C TYR A 117 -5.09 -3.46 45.70
N ASP A 118 -4.47 -4.61 45.89
CA ASP A 118 -4.98 -5.59 46.83
C ASP A 118 -4.87 -4.96 48.23
N PRO A 119 -5.99 -4.70 48.94
CA PRO A 119 -5.97 -4.05 50.24
C PRO A 119 -5.14 -4.82 51.28
N SER A 120 -4.93 -6.12 51.04
CA SER A 120 -4.05 -6.97 51.85
C SER A 120 -2.58 -6.54 51.83
N LEU A 121 -2.12 -5.85 50.78
CA LEU A 121 -0.74 -5.33 50.68
C LEU A 121 -0.51 -4.08 51.55
N LEU A 122 -1.57 -3.47 52.10
CA LEU A 122 -1.49 -2.32 53.03
C LEU A 122 -1.67 -2.74 54.49
N LEU A 123 -1.98 -4.01 54.76
CA LEU A 123 -1.99 -4.54 56.12
C LEU A 123 -0.54 -4.65 56.59
N LEU A 124 -0.21 -3.89 57.64
CA LEU A 124 1.13 -3.75 58.22
C LEU A 124 1.67 -5.05 58.83
N GLU A 125 0.84 -6.08 58.91
CA GLU A 125 1.16 -7.37 59.48
C GLU A 125 1.80 -8.22 58.38
N ASP A 126 3.07 -8.55 58.62
CA ASP A 126 3.90 -9.49 57.87
C ASP A 126 4.81 -8.94 56.75
N HIS A 127 5.37 -7.75 56.95
CA HIS A 127 6.57 -7.31 56.18
C HIS A 127 7.71 -8.35 56.22
N MET A 128 7.80 -9.16 57.28
CA MET A 128 8.79 -10.25 57.40
C MET A 128 8.50 -11.46 56.52
N VAL A 129 7.23 -11.80 56.28
CA VAL A 129 6.83 -12.93 55.41
C VAL A 129 6.88 -12.51 53.94
N VAL A 130 6.51 -11.25 53.64
CA VAL A 130 6.57 -10.69 52.29
C VAL A 130 8.01 -10.37 51.85
N ALA A 131 8.91 -10.01 52.79
CA ALA A 131 10.33 -9.80 52.51
C ALA A 131 11.12 -11.12 52.35
N GLN A 132 10.56 -12.26 52.76
CA GLN A 132 11.19 -13.54 52.47
C GLN A 132 11.16 -13.76 50.95
N PRO A 133 12.32 -14.05 50.34
CA PRO A 133 12.35 -14.37 48.93
C PRO A 133 11.40 -15.55 48.68
N PRO A 134 10.56 -15.49 47.64
CA PRO A 134 9.64 -16.56 47.32
C PRO A 134 10.39 -17.88 47.19
N THR A 135 9.77 -18.99 47.59
CA THR A 135 10.38 -20.33 47.55
C THR A 135 10.87 -20.76 46.15
N TRP A 136 10.32 -20.18 45.08
CA TRP A 136 10.81 -20.40 43.72
C TRP A 136 12.20 -19.76 43.48
N LEU A 137 12.55 -18.71 44.21
CA LEU A 137 13.87 -18.09 44.20
C LEU A 137 14.92 -18.99 44.88
N ASP A 138 14.56 -19.74 45.91
CA ASP A 138 15.46 -20.73 46.54
C ASP A 138 15.71 -21.96 45.62
N GLN A 139 14.74 -22.26 44.75
CA GLN A 139 14.87 -23.30 43.73
C GLN A 139 15.72 -22.84 42.53
N CYS A 140 15.86 -21.52 42.33
CA CYS A 140 16.79 -20.91 41.36
C CYS A 140 18.24 -21.11 41.79
N GLY A 141 18.80 -22.30 41.56
CA GLY A 141 20.22 -22.56 41.77
C GLY A 141 20.54 -24.02 42.10
N GLN A 142 19.59 -24.73 42.69
CA GLN A 142 19.76 -26.16 43.03
C GLN A 142 19.52 -27.06 41.82
N ASN A 143 18.61 -26.67 40.92
CA ASN A 143 18.31 -27.40 39.69
C ASN A 143 18.75 -26.57 38.48
N LEU A 144 20.02 -26.71 38.08
CA LEU A 144 20.61 -26.10 36.86
C LEU A 144 19.91 -26.50 35.55
N ASN A 145 18.93 -27.41 35.61
CA ASN A 145 18.14 -27.89 34.47
C ASN A 145 16.85 -27.07 34.25
N ARG A 146 16.49 -26.18 35.18
CA ARG A 146 15.29 -25.33 35.08
C ARG A 146 15.66 -23.86 35.31
N SER A 147 15.12 -22.96 34.50
CA SER A 147 15.20 -21.52 34.74
C SER A 147 14.35 -21.14 35.95
N CYS A 148 14.59 -19.94 36.48
CA CYS A 148 13.77 -19.34 37.54
C CYS A 148 12.27 -19.23 37.23
N SER A 149 11.89 -19.33 35.97
CA SER A 149 10.52 -19.34 35.49
C SER A 149 9.94 -20.74 35.27
N GLY A 150 10.68 -21.80 35.65
CA GLY A 150 10.26 -23.19 35.49
C GLY A 150 10.43 -23.75 34.07
N HIS A 151 11.06 -23.02 33.15
CA HIS A 151 11.34 -23.52 31.80
C HIS A 151 12.58 -24.41 31.79
N HIS A 152 12.57 -25.46 30.97
CA HIS A 152 13.74 -26.30 30.75
C HIS A 152 14.89 -25.47 30.18
N LEU A 153 16.06 -25.53 30.83
CA LEU A 153 17.29 -24.96 30.27
C LEU A 153 17.76 -25.85 29.12
N PRO A 154 18.24 -25.29 27.99
CA PRO A 154 18.60 -26.08 26.82
C PRO A 154 19.70 -27.08 27.14
N ARG A 155 19.56 -28.29 26.59
CA ARG A 155 20.60 -29.32 26.53
C ARG A 155 21.73 -28.78 25.66
N ASP A 156 22.94 -28.74 26.20
CA ASP A 156 24.18 -28.22 25.61
C ASP A 156 24.10 -26.79 25.02
N THR A 157 24.79 -25.84 25.65
CA THR A 157 24.89 -24.43 25.18
C THR A 157 25.55 -24.27 23.81
N THR A 158 26.16 -25.34 23.29
CA THR A 158 26.78 -25.42 21.97
C THR A 158 25.83 -25.87 20.87
N GLN A 159 24.62 -26.32 21.21
CA GLN A 159 23.59 -26.69 20.23
C GLN A 159 22.71 -25.47 19.90
N LEU A 160 22.25 -25.39 18.65
CA LEU A 160 21.30 -24.35 18.23
C LEU A 160 19.98 -24.60 18.96
N CYS A 161 19.48 -23.59 19.68
CA CYS A 161 18.18 -23.69 20.36
C CYS A 161 17.06 -23.59 19.32
N GLU A 162 16.63 -24.74 18.81
CA GLU A 162 15.50 -24.86 17.91
C GLU A 162 14.21 -24.79 18.75
N ARG A 163 13.48 -23.69 18.64
CA ARG A 163 12.12 -23.63 19.19
C ARG A 163 11.22 -24.50 18.31
N GLU A 164 10.68 -25.57 18.88
CA GLU A 164 9.67 -26.40 18.23
C GLU A 164 8.50 -25.50 17.78
N THR A 165 8.31 -25.39 16.47
CA THR A 165 7.14 -24.72 15.88
C THR A 165 6.19 -25.75 15.30
N LYS A 166 4.99 -25.29 14.91
CA LYS A 166 4.03 -26.11 14.18
C LYS A 166 4.54 -26.62 12.82
N TRP A 167 5.60 -26.02 12.26
CA TRP A 167 6.15 -26.39 10.94
C TRP A 167 7.57 -26.92 11.10
N SER A 168 7.70 -28.24 11.25
CA SER A 168 9.00 -28.93 11.25
C SER A 168 9.64 -28.90 9.86
N GLU A 169 10.96 -29.11 9.77
CA GLU A 169 11.66 -29.25 8.48
C GLU A 169 10.99 -30.31 7.59
N GLN A 170 10.58 -31.42 8.19
CA GLN A 170 9.83 -32.49 7.53
C GLN A 170 8.49 -32.00 6.94
N PHE A 171 7.79 -31.11 7.64
CA PHE A 171 6.53 -30.56 7.15
C PHE A 171 6.74 -29.58 5.99
N LEU A 172 7.81 -28.79 6.01
CA LEU A 172 8.19 -27.91 4.90
C LEU A 172 8.65 -28.71 3.67
N GLU A 173 9.38 -29.80 3.87
CA GLU A 173 9.73 -30.74 2.80
C GLU A 173 8.47 -31.37 2.19
N ASN A 174 7.53 -31.81 3.02
CA ASN A 174 6.25 -32.34 2.56
C ASN A 174 5.45 -31.30 1.79
N LEU A 175 5.33 -30.06 2.30
CA LEU A 175 4.66 -28.96 1.60
C LEU A 175 5.34 -28.66 0.25
N HIS A 176 6.67 -28.61 0.20
CA HIS A 176 7.41 -28.39 -1.03
C HIS A 176 7.12 -29.49 -2.05
N ASN A 177 7.13 -30.74 -1.62
CA ASN A 177 6.82 -31.88 -2.46
C ASN A 177 5.36 -31.85 -2.93
N ASP A 178 4.43 -31.43 -2.09
CA ASP A 178 3.01 -31.31 -2.44
C ASP A 178 2.75 -30.15 -3.41
N LEU A 179 3.41 -29.01 -3.25
CA LEU A 179 3.38 -27.91 -4.23
C LEU A 179 4.01 -28.33 -5.57
N LYS A 180 5.10 -29.09 -5.53
CA LYS A 180 5.76 -29.64 -6.72
C LYS A 180 4.85 -30.64 -7.44
N LYS A 181 4.17 -31.51 -6.71
CA LYS A 181 3.15 -32.43 -7.24
C LYS A 181 1.94 -31.68 -7.77
N ALA A 182 1.45 -30.65 -7.08
CA ALA A 182 0.35 -29.82 -7.53
C ALA A 182 0.70 -29.08 -8.83
N ARG A 183 1.92 -28.57 -8.96
CA ARG A 183 2.41 -27.98 -10.22
C ARG A 183 2.46 -29.00 -11.36
N LEU A 184 2.95 -30.21 -11.09
CA LEU A 184 3.03 -31.29 -12.09
C LEU A 184 1.65 -31.90 -12.41
N GLY A 185 0.74 -31.95 -11.45
CA GLY A 185 -0.64 -32.45 -11.59
C GLY A 185 -1.55 -31.43 -12.25
N ALA A 186 -1.39 -30.14 -11.96
CA ALA A 186 -2.05 -29.06 -12.70
C ALA A 186 -1.60 -29.05 -14.16
N ALA A 187 -0.32 -29.31 -14.44
CA ALA A 187 0.17 -29.51 -15.81
C ALA A 187 -0.43 -30.76 -16.50
N ALA A 188 -0.94 -31.75 -15.75
CA ALA A 188 -1.61 -32.92 -16.31
C ALA A 188 -3.12 -32.73 -16.54
N PHE A 189 -3.80 -31.93 -15.70
CA PHE A 189 -5.26 -31.72 -15.78
C PHE A 189 -5.68 -30.43 -16.52
N SER A 190 -4.89 -29.34 -16.48
CA SER A 190 -5.19 -28.10 -17.22
C SER A 190 -4.60 -28.07 -18.63
N ALA A 191 -3.69 -29.00 -18.93
CA ALA A 191 -3.25 -29.25 -20.30
C ALA A 191 -4.16 -30.28 -20.98
N GLY A 192 -5.40 -29.88 -21.28
CA GLY A 192 -5.92 -30.28 -22.59
C GLY A 192 -4.83 -29.92 -23.62
N PRO A 193 -4.54 -30.76 -24.64
CA PRO A 193 -3.34 -30.61 -25.46
C PRO A 193 -3.27 -29.15 -25.85
N LEU A 194 -2.25 -28.44 -25.36
CA LEU A 194 -2.06 -27.04 -25.69
C LEU A 194 -2.11 -27.05 -27.21
N ARG A 195 -3.20 -26.53 -27.79
CA ARG A 195 -3.18 -26.11 -29.18
C ARG A 195 -2.32 -24.86 -29.16
N VAL A 196 -1.03 -25.05 -28.89
CA VAL A 196 0.01 -24.30 -29.54
C VAL A 196 -0.38 -24.44 -30.99
N LEU A 197 -1.02 -23.39 -31.53
CA LEU A 197 -1.17 -23.24 -32.96
C LEU A 197 0.17 -23.64 -33.51
N LYS A 198 0.24 -24.78 -34.25
CA LYS A 198 1.49 -25.23 -34.88
C LYS A 198 2.11 -23.96 -35.45
N PRO A 199 3.27 -23.50 -34.94
CA PRO A 199 3.86 -22.30 -35.49
C PRO A 199 3.96 -22.59 -36.97
N ARG A 200 3.26 -21.79 -37.77
CA ARG A 200 3.26 -21.95 -39.22
C ARG A 200 4.74 -21.94 -39.59
N CYS A 201 5.30 -23.09 -39.96
CA CYS A 201 6.69 -23.20 -40.36
C CYS A 201 6.82 -22.43 -41.67
N LEU A 202 6.92 -21.11 -41.56
CA LEU A 202 7.37 -20.25 -42.63
C LEU A 202 8.84 -20.62 -42.80
N ALA A 203 9.21 -21.08 -43.99
CA ALA A 203 10.60 -21.31 -44.33
C ALA A 203 11.40 -20.08 -43.89
N VAL A 204 12.39 -20.28 -43.01
CA VAL A 204 13.22 -19.19 -42.51
C VAL A 204 14.09 -18.72 -43.67
N THR A 205 13.56 -17.80 -44.47
CA THR A 205 14.40 -17.01 -45.37
C THR A 205 15.37 -16.23 -44.47
N PRO A 206 16.70 -16.41 -44.60
CA PRO A 206 17.65 -15.66 -43.81
C PRO A 206 17.37 -14.17 -44.04
N ARG A 207 17.09 -13.45 -42.95
CA ARG A 207 16.87 -12.01 -43.05
C ARG A 207 18.13 -11.39 -43.64
N PRO A 208 18.03 -10.48 -44.63
CA PRO A 208 19.20 -9.72 -45.05
C PRO A 208 19.82 -9.04 -43.82
N SER A 209 21.15 -8.90 -43.82
CA SER A 209 21.86 -8.21 -42.75
C SER A 209 21.19 -6.87 -42.47
N THR A 210 20.78 -6.63 -41.23
CA THR A 210 20.13 -5.37 -40.84
C THR A 210 21.05 -4.22 -41.23
N PRO A 211 20.58 -3.28 -42.08
CA PRO A 211 21.39 -2.14 -42.46
C PRO A 211 21.75 -1.36 -41.20
N VAL A 212 23.04 -1.15 -40.97
CA VAL A 212 23.55 -0.37 -39.84
C VAL A 212 23.41 1.10 -40.22
N VAL A 213 22.64 1.84 -39.43
CA VAL A 213 22.51 3.29 -39.57
C VAL A 213 23.45 3.93 -38.55
N GLU A 214 24.12 5.01 -38.95
CA GLU A 214 24.98 5.79 -38.06
C GLU A 214 24.18 6.31 -36.86
N ALA A 215 24.77 6.24 -35.66
CA ALA A 215 24.11 6.72 -34.45
C ALA A 215 23.97 8.25 -34.52
N VAL A 216 22.73 8.72 -34.51
CA VAL A 216 22.40 10.15 -34.54
C VAL A 216 22.37 10.65 -33.08
N PRO A 217 22.88 11.86 -32.78
CA PRO A 217 22.78 12.41 -31.43
C PRO A 217 21.32 12.52 -30.96
N GLU A 218 21.08 12.26 -29.66
CA GLU A 218 19.73 12.11 -29.09
C GLU A 218 18.80 13.32 -29.33
N GLU A 219 19.35 14.52 -29.44
CA GLU A 219 18.59 15.76 -29.71
C GLU A 219 18.03 15.80 -31.14
N ASP A 220 18.81 15.33 -32.12
CA ASP A 220 18.40 15.25 -33.52
C ASP A 220 17.43 14.08 -33.72
N GLU A 221 17.62 12.95 -33.01
CA GLU A 221 16.67 11.83 -33.01
C GLU A 221 15.29 12.25 -32.49
N ALA A 222 15.22 13.01 -31.40
CA ALA A 222 13.96 13.53 -30.88
C ALA A 222 13.26 14.47 -31.88
N SER A 223 14.03 15.33 -32.55
CA SER A 223 13.54 16.22 -33.60
C SER A 223 13.01 15.44 -34.81
N HIS A 224 13.71 14.39 -35.23
CA HIS A 224 13.26 13.51 -36.31
C HIS A 224 12.02 12.70 -35.95
N GLN A 225 11.92 12.19 -34.72
CA GLN A 225 10.72 11.50 -34.24
C GLN A 225 9.51 12.45 -34.18
N ALA A 226 9.70 13.69 -33.72
CA ALA A 226 8.67 14.73 -33.74
C ALA A 226 8.23 15.06 -35.18
N ALA A 227 9.16 15.19 -36.12
CA ALA A 227 8.85 15.42 -37.54
C ALA A 227 8.07 14.24 -38.16
N LEU A 228 8.44 12.99 -37.85
CA LEU A 228 7.76 11.79 -38.34
C LEU A 228 6.34 11.68 -37.78
N THR A 229 6.14 11.96 -36.50
CA THR A 229 4.79 11.97 -35.90
C THR A 229 3.90 13.03 -36.54
N LEU A 230 4.42 14.23 -36.75
CA LEU A 230 3.71 15.32 -37.42
C LEU A 230 3.36 14.94 -38.87
N GLN A 231 4.29 14.33 -39.60
CA GLN A 231 4.05 13.82 -40.96
C GLN A 231 2.96 12.74 -40.99
N LYS A 232 2.96 11.80 -40.03
CA LYS A 232 1.92 10.76 -39.91
C LYS A 232 0.55 11.38 -39.63
N ILE A 233 0.49 12.38 -38.75
CA ILE A 233 -0.76 13.08 -38.42
C ILE A 233 -1.30 13.81 -39.66
N ILE A 234 -0.46 14.55 -40.38
CA ILE A 234 -0.88 15.27 -41.60
C ILE A 234 -1.36 14.30 -42.68
N ARG A 235 -0.62 13.21 -42.93
CA ARG A 235 -1.06 12.16 -43.90
C ARG A 235 -2.38 11.52 -43.48
N GLY A 236 -2.51 11.15 -42.20
CA GLY A 236 -3.74 10.59 -41.66
C GLY A 236 -4.92 11.55 -41.80
N ARG A 237 -4.71 12.84 -41.51
CA ARG A 237 -5.73 13.88 -41.65
C ARG A 237 -6.12 14.13 -43.10
N ALA A 238 -5.17 14.11 -44.03
CA ALA A 238 -5.43 14.23 -45.46
C ALA A 238 -6.29 13.07 -45.97
N VAL A 239 -5.97 11.83 -45.58
CA VAL A 239 -6.77 10.65 -45.94
C VAL A 239 -8.17 10.72 -45.33
N GLN A 240 -8.30 11.15 -44.07
CA GLN A 240 -9.59 11.34 -43.42
C GLN A 240 -10.43 12.41 -44.12
N ASN A 241 -9.84 13.54 -44.50
CA ASN A 241 -10.53 14.59 -45.25
C ASN A 241 -10.99 14.08 -46.62
N LEU A 242 -10.12 13.37 -47.36
CA LEU A 242 -10.49 12.73 -48.64
C LEU A 242 -11.64 11.73 -48.47
N MET A 243 -11.62 10.91 -47.43
CA MET A 243 -12.71 9.99 -47.09
C MET A 243 -14.01 10.73 -46.76
N TYR A 244 -13.93 11.80 -45.98
CA TYR A 244 -15.09 12.60 -45.59
C TYR A 244 -15.72 13.29 -46.80
N GLU A 245 -14.90 13.90 -47.66
CA GLU A 245 -15.34 14.49 -48.93
C GLU A 245 -15.88 13.46 -49.92
N GLY A 246 -15.29 12.25 -49.95
CA GLY A 246 -15.82 11.15 -50.75
C GLY A 246 -17.19 10.70 -50.24
N ARG A 247 -17.36 10.61 -48.92
CA ARG A 247 -18.63 10.26 -48.28
C ARG A 247 -19.70 11.32 -48.49
N THR A 248 -19.36 12.61 -48.43
CA THR A 248 -20.32 13.69 -48.72
C THR A 248 -20.71 13.72 -50.19
N ARG A 249 -19.75 13.54 -51.12
CA ARG A 249 -20.04 13.44 -52.57
C ARG A 249 -20.92 12.23 -52.91
N ALA A 250 -20.69 11.10 -52.27
CA ALA A 250 -21.49 9.89 -52.48
C ALA A 250 -22.75 9.85 -51.61
N ALA A 251 -23.06 10.87 -50.81
CA ALA A 251 -24.18 10.84 -49.86
C ALA A 251 -25.53 10.71 -50.57
N GLU A 252 -25.74 11.50 -51.63
CA GLU A 252 -26.97 11.48 -52.45
C GLU A 252 -27.15 10.12 -53.11
N LEU A 253 -26.11 9.60 -53.80
CA LEU A 253 -26.12 8.25 -54.37
C LEU A 253 -26.37 7.17 -53.30
N THR A 254 -25.84 7.35 -52.09
CA THR A 254 -26.08 6.40 -50.99
C THR A 254 -27.52 6.48 -50.49
N GLU A 255 -28.13 7.66 -50.42
CA GLU A 255 -29.55 7.84 -50.07
C GLU A 255 -30.46 7.31 -51.18
N GLU A 256 -30.10 7.54 -52.44
CA GLU A 256 -30.75 6.96 -53.60
C GLU A 256 -30.65 5.44 -53.59
N LEU A 257 -29.48 4.85 -53.32
CA LEU A 257 -29.32 3.40 -53.20
C LEU A 257 -30.07 2.83 -51.98
N LYS A 258 -30.14 3.56 -50.87
CA LYS A 258 -30.97 3.16 -49.71
C LYS A 258 -32.47 3.21 -49.99
N THR A 259 -32.91 4.07 -50.91
CA THR A 259 -34.33 4.25 -51.24
C THR A 259 -34.75 3.40 -52.45
N THR A 260 -33.88 3.21 -53.43
CA THR A 260 -34.07 2.36 -54.63
C THR A 260 -33.82 0.88 -54.35
N HIS A 261 -32.87 0.54 -53.47
CA HIS A 261 -32.86 -0.73 -52.77
C HIS A 261 -33.91 -0.69 -51.67
N GLY A 262 -35.17 -0.57 -52.11
CA GLY A 262 -36.34 -0.77 -51.29
C GLY A 262 -36.30 -2.21 -50.80
N LEU A 263 -35.60 -2.40 -49.68
CA LEU A 263 -35.64 -3.60 -48.87
C LEU A 263 -37.13 -3.92 -48.70
N GLN A 264 -37.60 -4.94 -49.40
CA GLN A 264 -39.01 -5.33 -49.40
C GLN A 264 -39.44 -5.53 -47.94
N LYS A 265 -40.74 -5.43 -47.64
CA LYS A 265 -41.22 -5.63 -46.24
C LYS A 265 -40.68 -6.94 -45.64
N GLU A 266 -40.49 -7.95 -46.48
CA GLU A 266 -39.90 -9.24 -46.15
C GLU A 266 -38.42 -9.16 -45.80
N ASP A 267 -37.59 -8.46 -46.59
CA ASP A 267 -36.17 -8.25 -46.27
C ASP A 267 -36.01 -7.42 -45.00
N ARG A 268 -36.88 -6.41 -44.76
CA ARG A 268 -36.82 -5.60 -43.52
C ARG A 268 -37.14 -6.45 -42.30
N ALA A 269 -38.12 -7.36 -42.43
CA ALA A 269 -38.45 -8.32 -41.39
C ALA A 269 -37.32 -9.35 -41.19
N ARG A 270 -36.62 -9.78 -42.24
CA ARG A 270 -35.45 -10.67 -42.15
C ARG A 270 -34.29 -9.99 -41.42
N ILE A 271 -33.93 -8.78 -41.81
CA ILE A 271 -32.87 -7.99 -41.16
C ILE A 271 -33.24 -7.73 -39.69
N ALA A 272 -34.47 -7.33 -39.39
CA ALA A 272 -34.89 -7.10 -38.00
C ALA A 272 -34.81 -8.38 -37.13
N ARG A 273 -35.14 -9.55 -37.70
CA ARG A 273 -35.00 -10.85 -37.02
C ARG A 273 -33.55 -11.26 -36.82
N GLU A 274 -32.69 -11.05 -37.82
CA GLU A 274 -31.25 -11.31 -37.72
C GLU A 274 -30.57 -10.37 -36.71
N GLU A 275 -30.95 -9.09 -36.71
CA GLU A 275 -30.49 -8.12 -35.71
C GLU A 275 -30.96 -8.48 -34.30
N ALA A 276 -32.21 -8.92 -34.12
CA ALA A 276 -32.69 -9.39 -32.82
C ALA A 276 -31.89 -10.59 -32.33
N LYS A 277 -31.68 -11.60 -33.19
CA LYS A 277 -30.84 -12.77 -32.86
C LYS A 277 -29.40 -12.38 -32.54
N ALA A 278 -28.83 -11.43 -33.28
CA ALA A 278 -27.48 -10.93 -33.02
C ALA A 278 -27.39 -10.17 -31.69
N ARG A 279 -28.42 -9.38 -31.34
CA ARG A 279 -28.53 -8.71 -30.04
C ARG A 279 -28.63 -9.71 -28.90
N ASP A 280 -29.50 -10.73 -29.03
CA ASP A 280 -29.68 -11.76 -28.01
C ASP A 280 -28.40 -12.59 -27.81
N HIS A 281 -27.74 -12.97 -28.90
CA HIS A 281 -26.47 -13.68 -28.85
C HIS A 281 -25.36 -12.85 -28.20
N ASN A 282 -25.30 -11.54 -28.50
CA ASN A 282 -24.35 -10.64 -27.85
C ASN A 282 -24.66 -10.45 -26.37
N ALA A 283 -25.94 -10.35 -25.98
CA ALA A 283 -26.34 -10.24 -24.58
C ALA A 283 -25.91 -11.48 -23.78
N LEU A 284 -26.22 -12.68 -24.29
CA LEU A 284 -25.80 -13.95 -23.67
C LEU A 284 -24.28 -14.06 -23.55
N ARG A 285 -23.55 -13.64 -24.59
CA ARG A 285 -22.08 -13.63 -24.57
C ARG A 285 -21.55 -12.66 -23.51
N THR A 286 -22.09 -11.44 -23.44
CA THR A 286 -21.65 -10.46 -22.43
C THR A 286 -21.97 -10.92 -21.01
N GLU A 287 -23.09 -11.62 -20.79
CA GLU A 287 -23.40 -12.18 -19.48
C GLU A 287 -22.45 -13.32 -19.09
N ALA A 288 -22.04 -14.16 -20.04
CA ALA A 288 -21.05 -15.21 -19.81
C ALA A 288 -19.67 -14.61 -19.50
N GLU A 289 -19.22 -13.65 -20.30
CA GLU A 289 -17.96 -12.94 -20.08
C GLU A 289 -17.94 -12.24 -18.71
N GLN A 290 -19.02 -11.58 -18.31
CA GLN A 290 -19.13 -10.96 -16.98
C GLN A 290 -19.07 -11.97 -15.82
N LYS A 291 -19.65 -13.17 -16.01
CA LYS A 291 -19.59 -14.24 -14.99
C LYS A 291 -18.17 -14.79 -14.89
N ASP A 292 -17.50 -15.01 -16.02
CA ASP A 292 -16.13 -15.49 -16.06
C ASP A 292 -15.15 -14.46 -15.46
N ASP A 293 -15.36 -13.18 -15.73
CA ASP A 293 -14.59 -12.08 -15.13
C ASP A 293 -14.80 -12.02 -13.61
N ALA A 294 -16.05 -12.17 -13.14
CA ALA A 294 -16.37 -12.18 -11.72
C ALA A 294 -15.74 -13.39 -10.98
N ILE A 295 -15.77 -14.58 -11.60
CA ILE A 295 -15.12 -15.78 -11.07
C ILE A 295 -13.60 -15.58 -11.02
N SER A 296 -13.02 -15.05 -12.09
CA SER A 296 -11.57 -14.80 -12.18
C SER A 296 -11.13 -13.80 -11.10
N ALA A 297 -11.88 -12.71 -10.89
CA ALA A 297 -11.60 -11.74 -9.84
C ALA A 297 -11.68 -12.36 -8.43
N LEU A 298 -12.67 -13.22 -8.17
CA LEU A 298 -12.82 -13.94 -6.90
C LEU A 298 -11.65 -14.91 -6.65
N VAL A 299 -11.22 -15.63 -7.69
CA VAL A 299 -10.07 -16.54 -7.62
C VAL A 299 -8.78 -15.75 -7.39
N GLU A 300 -8.57 -14.64 -8.09
CA GLU A 300 -7.41 -13.78 -7.90
C GLU A 300 -7.35 -13.19 -6.48
N GLU A 301 -8.49 -12.77 -5.93
CA GLU A 301 -8.56 -12.24 -4.57
C GLU A 301 -8.26 -13.33 -3.52
N LEU A 302 -8.92 -14.49 -3.61
CA LEU A 302 -8.75 -15.58 -2.65
C LEU A 302 -7.36 -16.22 -2.75
N CYS A 303 -6.92 -16.57 -3.95
CA CYS A 303 -5.60 -17.16 -4.17
C CYS A 303 -4.49 -16.14 -3.90
N GLY A 304 -4.66 -14.88 -4.32
CA GLY A 304 -3.70 -13.81 -4.07
C GLY A 304 -3.54 -13.52 -2.58
N GLY A 305 -4.63 -13.49 -1.82
CA GLY A 305 -4.62 -13.35 -0.37
C GLY A 305 -3.96 -14.53 0.35
N ALA A 306 -4.28 -15.77 -0.04
CA ALA A 306 -3.69 -16.96 0.56
C ALA A 306 -2.18 -17.08 0.25
N VAL A 307 -1.79 -16.83 -1.01
CA VAL A 307 -0.39 -16.88 -1.45
C VAL A 307 0.43 -15.77 -0.80
N SER A 308 -0.08 -14.54 -0.75
CA SER A 308 0.62 -13.43 -0.08
C SER A 308 0.80 -13.70 1.41
N ALA A 309 -0.24 -14.17 2.12
CA ALA A 309 -0.13 -14.53 3.53
C ALA A 309 0.88 -15.66 3.78
N ALA A 310 0.92 -16.67 2.90
CA ALA A 310 1.90 -17.75 2.98
C ALA A 310 3.33 -17.25 2.74
N LEU A 311 3.55 -16.40 1.73
CA LEU A 311 4.86 -15.81 1.44
C LEU A 311 5.34 -14.88 2.55
N ASP A 312 4.46 -14.03 3.08
CA ASP A 312 4.77 -13.14 4.22
C ASP A 312 5.14 -13.95 5.47
N PHE A 313 4.47 -15.08 5.70
CA PHE A 313 4.79 -15.97 6.80
C PHE A 313 6.15 -16.65 6.60
N LEU A 314 6.41 -17.21 5.41
CA LEU A 314 7.69 -17.82 5.06
C LEU A 314 8.84 -16.81 5.16
N GLU A 315 8.63 -15.54 4.77
CA GLU A 315 9.64 -14.49 4.93
C GLU A 315 9.96 -14.23 6.41
N LYS A 316 8.93 -14.16 7.26
CA LYS A 316 9.09 -13.96 8.70
C LYS A 316 9.83 -15.12 9.35
N GLU A 317 9.47 -16.36 9.04
CA GLU A 317 10.16 -17.54 9.56
C GLU A 317 11.60 -17.63 9.06
N LEU A 318 11.86 -17.30 7.79
CA LEU A 318 13.21 -17.26 7.25
C LEU A 318 14.06 -16.18 7.95
N ARG A 319 13.50 -14.99 8.20
CA ARG A 319 14.17 -13.93 8.97
C ARG A 319 14.47 -14.40 10.39
N ARG A 320 13.50 -15.01 11.05
CA ARG A 320 13.65 -15.58 12.39
C ARG A 320 14.77 -16.64 12.43
N LEU A 321 14.81 -17.59 11.49
CA LEU A 321 15.87 -18.61 11.43
C LEU A 321 17.26 -18.00 11.23
N ARG A 322 17.38 -16.94 10.40
CA ARG A 322 18.63 -16.19 10.25
C ARG A 322 19.04 -15.51 11.55
N GLU A 323 18.08 -14.92 12.27
CA GLU A 323 18.31 -14.31 13.56
C GLU A 323 18.73 -15.35 14.60
N GLU A 324 18.05 -16.49 14.72
CA GLU A 324 18.41 -17.58 15.64
C GLU A 324 19.86 -18.06 15.40
N ARG A 325 20.25 -18.29 14.14
CA ARG A 325 21.65 -18.64 13.78
C ARG A 325 22.65 -17.55 14.15
N ARG A 326 22.30 -16.28 13.94
CA ARG A 326 23.14 -15.13 14.30
C ARG A 326 23.34 -15.04 15.81
N HIS A 327 22.29 -15.22 16.59
CA HIS A 327 22.38 -15.22 18.06
C HIS A 327 23.20 -16.41 18.57
N HIS A 328 23.03 -17.59 17.97
CA HIS A 328 23.84 -18.75 18.31
C HIS A 328 25.34 -18.52 18.05
N ALA A 329 25.70 -17.91 16.92
CA ALA A 329 27.08 -17.53 16.64
C ALA A 329 27.64 -16.56 17.70
N PHE A 330 26.85 -15.57 18.15
CA PHE A 330 27.25 -14.68 19.24
C PHE A 330 27.47 -15.43 20.56
N ILE A 331 26.62 -16.40 20.89
CA ILE A 331 26.77 -17.24 22.08
C ILE A 331 28.08 -18.04 22.02
N LEU A 332 28.39 -18.67 20.88
CA LEU A 332 29.64 -19.43 20.71
C LEU A 332 30.88 -18.56 20.90
N ILE A 333 30.87 -17.32 20.36
CA ILE A 333 31.97 -16.36 20.54
C ILE A 333 32.10 -15.98 22.02
N ALA A 334 30.98 -15.67 22.69
CA ALA A 334 30.97 -15.29 24.10
C ALA A 334 31.46 -16.45 25.00
N LEU A 335 31.08 -17.69 24.70
CA LEU A 335 31.57 -18.88 25.40
C LEU A 335 33.08 -19.04 25.23
N ARG A 336 33.60 -18.86 24.01
CA ARG A 336 35.04 -18.90 23.76
C ARG A 336 35.80 -17.83 24.55
N GLU A 337 35.29 -16.59 24.57
CA GLU A 337 35.89 -15.52 25.37
C GLU A 337 35.85 -15.83 26.87
N LYS A 338 34.73 -16.35 27.36
CA LYS A 338 34.58 -16.79 28.75
C LYS A 338 35.63 -17.85 29.09
N THR A 339 35.77 -18.91 28.27
CA THR A 339 36.77 -19.96 28.51
C THR A 339 38.20 -19.43 28.50
N MET A 340 38.51 -18.46 27.63
CA MET A 340 39.82 -17.81 27.59
C MET A 340 40.10 -17.00 28.86
N ARG A 341 39.10 -16.26 29.37
CA ARG A 341 39.23 -15.49 30.63
C ARG A 341 39.37 -16.43 31.83
N GLU A 342 38.57 -17.48 31.90
CA GLU A 342 38.64 -18.48 32.97
C GLU A 342 40.00 -19.20 32.98
N ALA A 343 40.54 -19.56 31.82
CA ALA A 343 41.88 -20.14 31.72
C ALA A 343 42.98 -19.16 32.19
N ALA A 344 42.88 -17.88 31.81
CA ALA A 344 43.82 -16.84 32.25
C ALA A 344 43.75 -16.60 33.77
N GLU A 345 42.53 -16.58 34.34
CA GLU A 345 42.32 -16.45 35.79
C GLU A 345 42.79 -17.69 36.55
N ALA A 346 42.53 -18.90 36.05
CA ALA A 346 43.05 -20.13 36.63
C ALA A 346 44.58 -20.13 36.68
N GLY A 347 45.25 -19.68 35.60
CA GLY A 347 46.70 -19.50 35.59
C GLY A 347 47.21 -18.47 36.62
N ARG A 348 46.46 -17.38 36.85
CA ARG A 348 46.78 -16.41 37.91
C ARG A 348 46.60 -17.00 39.30
N ARG A 349 45.49 -17.72 39.55
CA ARG A 349 45.22 -18.39 40.83
C ARG A 349 46.27 -19.43 41.16
N GLN A 350 46.69 -20.24 40.20
CA GLN A 350 47.77 -21.22 40.38
C GLN A 350 49.09 -20.55 40.82
N LYS A 351 49.47 -19.44 40.18
CA LYS A 351 50.68 -18.67 40.57
C LYS A 351 50.55 -18.06 41.97
N GLU A 352 49.38 -17.56 42.34
CA GLU A 352 49.13 -17.04 43.69
C GLU A 352 49.16 -18.15 44.75
N GLU A 353 48.58 -19.31 44.47
CA GLU A 353 48.63 -20.46 45.36
C GLU A 353 50.05 -20.99 45.54
N GLN A 354 50.86 -21.03 44.47
CA GLN A 354 52.28 -21.37 44.57
C GLN A 354 53.03 -20.38 45.47
N ARG A 355 52.86 -19.07 45.26
CA ARG A 355 53.48 -18.05 46.14
C ARG A 355 53.02 -18.17 47.60
N ARG A 356 51.74 -18.48 47.84
CA ARG A 356 51.23 -18.73 49.20
C ARG A 356 51.90 -19.95 49.84
N LYS A 357 52.04 -21.06 49.10
CA LYS A 357 52.74 -22.26 49.58
C LYS A 357 54.20 -21.97 49.92
N GLU A 358 54.91 -21.25 49.05
CA GLU A 358 56.29 -20.82 49.30
C GLU A 358 56.40 -19.95 50.56
N HIS A 359 55.48 -18.99 50.74
CA HIS A 359 55.42 -18.16 51.93
C HIS A 359 55.11 -18.95 53.21
N ASP A 360 54.19 -19.92 53.14
CA ASP A 360 53.85 -20.81 54.26
C ASP A 360 55.05 -21.71 54.64
N GLU A 361 55.81 -22.19 53.67
CA GLU A 361 57.05 -22.95 53.88
C GLU A 361 58.14 -22.09 54.54
N MET A 362 58.35 -20.86 54.05
CA MET A 362 59.26 -19.90 54.69
C MET A 362 58.83 -19.59 56.13
N PHE A 363 57.53 -19.41 56.37
CA PHE A 363 56.99 -19.16 57.70
C PHE A 363 57.19 -20.35 58.63
N LYS A 364 56.95 -21.58 58.17
CA LYS A 364 57.25 -22.81 58.93
C LYS A 364 58.73 -22.88 59.31
N GLN A 365 59.64 -22.67 58.36
CA GLN A 365 61.09 -22.67 58.62
C GLN A 365 61.52 -21.59 59.64
N ALA A 366 60.97 -20.37 59.54
CA ALA A 366 61.23 -19.31 60.50
C ALA A 366 60.68 -19.63 61.91
N SER A 367 59.51 -20.27 61.99
CA SER A 367 58.90 -20.69 63.25
C SER A 367 59.67 -21.82 63.94
N GLU A 368 60.24 -22.76 63.17
CA GLU A 368 61.11 -23.83 63.68
C GLU A 368 62.45 -23.28 64.17
N ARG A 369 63.03 -22.30 63.45
CA ARG A 369 64.25 -21.59 63.88
C ARG A 369 64.07 -20.75 65.13
N ARG A 370 62.85 -20.30 65.46
CA ARG A 370 62.52 -19.58 66.70
C ARG A 370 62.27 -20.51 67.90
N LYS A 371 62.02 -21.80 67.66
CA LYS A 371 61.78 -22.82 68.71
C LYS A 371 63.05 -23.56 69.12
N ARG A 372 64.13 -23.43 68.34
CA ARG A 372 65.50 -23.76 68.73
C ARG A 372 66.16 -22.52 69.30
#